data_AF-A0A1U8PBV5-F1
#
_entry.id   AF-A0A1U8PBV5-F1
#
_cell.length_a   1.000
_cell.length_b   1.000
_cell.length_c   1.000
_cell.angle_alpha   90.00
_cell.angle_beta   90.00
_cell.angle_gamma   90.00
#
_symmetry.space_group_name_H-M   'P 1'
#
loop_
_entity.id
_entity.type
_entity.pdbx_description
1 polymer ?
#
loop_
_entity_poly.entity_id
_entity_poly.type
_entity_poly.pdbx_seq_one_letter_code
_entity_poly.pdbx_strand_id
1 'polypeptide(L)'
;MSELLNQKSSIQGKVHSGYLNSIFDLSGNWLHDATDTKTLAFDGYFISLYYLHLTAFPLVLNDRVKKSVPPHWDPAALSRFIQTYGTHIIVGMAIGGQDLICVRQNSSSTIPTSELRGYLEDLGDVMFSDGKSPSLIQRKSRDGKQKV
;
A
#
# COMPACT_ATOMS: atom_id res chain seq x y z
N MET A 1 -8.25 5.97 1.61
CA MET A 1 -7.06 5.20 1.21
C MET A 1 -7.30 3.69 1.25
N SER A 2 -7.70 3.11 2.39
CA SER A 2 -7.97 1.66 2.51
C SER A 2 -8.95 1.14 1.46
N GLU A 3 -10.08 1.81 1.29
CA GLU A 3 -11.10 1.45 0.29
C GLU A 3 -10.55 1.42 -1.14
N LEU A 4 -9.72 2.41 -1.51
CA LEU A 4 -9.10 2.48 -2.84
C LEU A 4 -8.19 1.26 -3.10
N LEU A 5 -7.32 0.91 -2.15
CA LEU A 5 -6.40 -0.23 -2.31
C LEU A 5 -7.13 -1.57 -2.24
N ASN A 6 -8.16 -1.67 -1.40
CA ASN A 6 -8.99 -2.86 -1.32
C ASN A 6 -9.73 -3.10 -2.63
N GLN A 7 -10.35 -2.06 -3.21
CA GLN A 7 -11.01 -2.17 -4.51
C GLN A 7 -10.04 -2.61 -5.61
N LYS A 8 -8.82 -2.07 -5.64
CA LYS A 8 -7.75 -2.53 -6.55
C LYS A 8 -7.37 -4.00 -6.35
N SER A 9 -7.62 -4.56 -5.17
CA SER A 9 -7.38 -5.95 -4.81
C SER A 9 -8.65 -6.82 -4.86
N SER A 10 -9.76 -6.30 -5.41
CA SER A 10 -11.07 -6.95 -5.41
C SER A 10 -11.62 -7.31 -4.02
N ILE A 11 -11.16 -6.60 -2.98
CA ILE A 11 -11.65 -6.70 -1.59
C ILE A 11 -12.67 -5.58 -1.37
N GLN A 12 -13.79 -5.90 -0.74
CA GLN A 12 -14.81 -4.92 -0.40
C GLN A 12 -14.57 -4.32 0.99
N GLY A 13 -14.99 -3.06 1.17
CA GLY A 13 -15.01 -2.39 2.47
C GLY A 13 -13.75 -1.58 2.79
N LYS A 14 -13.73 -1.03 4.00
CA LYS A 14 -12.78 -0.01 4.46
C LYS A 14 -11.72 -0.54 5.42
N VAL A 15 -11.73 -1.84 5.71
CA VAL A 15 -10.78 -2.49 6.62
C VAL A 15 -9.38 -2.39 6.04
N HIS A 16 -8.39 -2.10 6.87
CA HIS A 16 -7.00 -2.01 6.42
C HIS A 16 -6.51 -3.39 5.97
N SER A 17 -6.18 -3.52 4.68
CA SER A 17 -5.54 -4.73 4.16
C SER A 17 -4.09 -4.82 4.62
N GLY A 18 -3.55 -6.04 4.64
CA GLY A 18 -2.12 -6.25 4.91
C GLY A 18 -1.22 -5.49 3.93
N TYR A 19 -1.67 -5.33 2.68
CA TYR A 19 -0.97 -4.53 1.69
C TYR A 19 -0.91 -3.04 2.05
N LEU A 20 -2.04 -2.42 2.44
CA LEU A 20 -2.06 -1.04 2.94
C LEU A 20 -1.10 -0.88 4.14
N ASN A 21 -1.16 -1.81 5.10
CA ASN A 21 -0.31 -1.75 6.27
C ASN A 21 1.17 -1.84 5.90
N SER A 22 1.53 -2.72 4.97
CA SER A 22 2.90 -2.89 4.52
C SER A 22 3.46 -1.67 3.79
N ILE A 23 2.71 -1.07 2.86
CA ILE A 23 3.26 0.04 2.05
C ILE A 23 3.36 1.36 2.82
N PHE A 24 2.58 1.52 3.90
CA PHE A 24 2.61 2.71 4.76
C PHE A 24 3.25 2.49 6.13
N ASP A 25 3.83 1.31 6.36
CA ASP A 25 4.43 0.92 7.64
C ASP A 25 3.47 1.15 8.83
N LEU A 26 2.23 0.63 8.69
CA LEU A 26 1.21 0.68 9.75
C LEU A 26 1.34 -0.54 10.64
N SER A 27 1.12 -0.36 11.94
CA SER A 27 1.21 -1.43 12.94
C SER A 27 0.09 -2.47 12.82
N GLY A 28 -1.02 -2.10 12.17
CA GLY A 28 -2.26 -2.88 12.13
C GLY A 28 -3.20 -2.58 13.30
N ASN A 29 -2.75 -1.79 14.28
CA ASN A 29 -3.63 -1.19 15.27
C ASN A 29 -4.25 0.08 14.70
N TRP A 30 -5.35 -0.09 13.97
CA TRP A 30 -5.97 0.97 13.16
C TRP A 30 -6.23 2.26 13.94
N LEU A 31 -6.57 2.17 15.23
CA LEU A 31 -6.92 3.33 16.04
C LEU A 31 -5.69 4.21 16.29
N HIS A 32 -4.59 3.59 16.75
CA HIS A 32 -3.32 4.30 16.96
C HIS A 32 -2.69 4.76 15.64
N ASP A 33 -2.76 3.92 14.61
CA ASP A 33 -2.25 4.27 13.28
C ASP A 33 -2.98 5.50 12.71
N ALA A 34 -4.29 5.62 12.97
CA ALA A 34 -5.09 6.77 12.56
C ALA A 34 -4.81 8.04 13.38
N THR A 35 -4.57 7.93 14.69
CA THR A 35 -4.25 9.11 15.53
C THR A 35 -2.90 9.72 15.17
N ASP A 36 -1.93 8.89 14.80
CA ASP A 36 -0.57 9.33 14.51
C ASP A 36 -0.38 9.79 13.06
N THR A 37 -1.39 9.56 12.21
CA THR A 37 -1.32 9.83 10.77
C THR A 37 -2.25 10.96 10.37
N LYS A 38 -1.66 12.05 9.88
CA LYS A 38 -2.39 13.18 9.29
C LYS A 38 -2.94 12.86 7.91
N THR A 39 -2.09 12.30 7.05
CA THR A 39 -2.44 12.03 5.64
C THR A 39 -1.56 10.90 5.12
N LEU A 40 -2.15 10.05 4.27
CA LEU A 40 -1.45 9.05 3.49
C LEU A 40 -1.48 9.46 2.02
N ALA A 41 -0.35 9.38 1.34
CA ALA A 41 -0.26 9.61 -0.09
C ALA A 41 0.75 8.64 -0.70
N PHE A 42 0.50 8.19 -1.92
CA PHE A 42 1.47 7.37 -2.64
C PHE A 42 1.41 7.70 -4.14
N ASP A 43 2.54 7.50 -4.79
CA ASP A 43 2.68 7.54 -6.24
C ASP A 43 3.55 6.35 -6.67
N GLY A 44 3.44 5.92 -7.93
CA GLY A 44 4.24 4.81 -8.38
C GLY A 44 3.94 4.30 -9.78
N TYR A 45 4.88 3.52 -10.28
CA TYR A 45 4.82 2.88 -11.58
C TYR A 45 4.57 1.38 -11.41
N PHE A 46 3.63 0.85 -12.20
CA PHE A 46 3.20 -0.55 -12.13
C PHE A 46 3.34 -1.18 -13.52
N ILE A 47 4.15 -2.23 -13.63
CA ILE A 47 4.34 -2.98 -14.86
C ILE A 47 3.77 -4.36 -14.66
N SER A 48 2.78 -4.72 -15.48
CA SER A 48 2.24 -6.07 -15.57
C SER A 48 2.86 -6.78 -16.77
N LEU A 49 3.61 -7.85 -16.52
CA LEU A 49 4.20 -8.69 -17.56
C LEU A 49 3.30 -9.87 -17.92
N TYR A 50 2.65 -10.47 -16.93
CA TYR A 50 1.73 -11.59 -17.11
C TYR A 50 0.63 -11.56 -16.06
N TYR A 51 -0.50 -12.19 -16.38
CA TYR A 51 -1.63 -12.33 -15.46
C TYR A 51 -1.82 -13.81 -15.14
N LEU A 52 -1.90 -14.12 -13.85
CA LEU A 52 -2.28 -15.43 -13.35
C LEU A 52 -3.70 -15.37 -12.82
N HIS A 53 -4.47 -16.41 -13.07
CA HIS A 53 -5.80 -16.60 -12.51
C HIS A 53 -5.97 -18.06 -12.11
N LEU A 54 -6.53 -18.31 -10.93
CA LEU A 54 -6.92 -19.66 -10.53
C LEU A 54 -8.12 -20.10 -11.38
N THR A 55 -7.94 -21.12 -12.19
CA THR A 55 -9.00 -21.70 -13.03
C THR A 55 -9.56 -23.00 -12.48
N ALA A 56 -8.86 -23.62 -11.52
CA ALA A 56 -9.25 -24.90 -10.94
C ALA A 56 -10.45 -24.74 -9.99
N PHE A 57 -11.47 -25.59 -10.18
CA PHE A 57 -12.59 -25.75 -9.26
C PHE A 57 -12.98 -27.22 -9.14
N PRO A 58 -13.16 -27.78 -7.92
CA PRO A 58 -12.98 -27.13 -6.62
C PRO A 58 -11.50 -26.94 -6.24
N LEU A 59 -11.19 -25.91 -5.45
CA LEU A 59 -9.86 -25.72 -4.88
C LEU A 59 -9.57 -26.79 -3.81
N VAL A 60 -8.38 -27.37 -3.85
CA VAL A 60 -7.90 -28.33 -2.84
C VAL A 60 -6.89 -27.64 -1.92
N LEU A 61 -7.20 -27.60 -0.62
CA LEU A 61 -6.27 -27.07 0.37
C LEU A 61 -5.04 -27.96 0.51
N ASN A 62 -3.87 -27.34 0.65
CA ASN A 62 -2.64 -28.04 1.02
C ASN A 62 -2.82 -28.71 2.40
N ASP A 63 -2.34 -29.95 2.56
CA ASP A 63 -2.55 -30.71 3.79
C ASP A 63 -1.93 -30.06 5.02
N ARG A 64 -0.87 -29.27 4.86
CA ARG A 64 -0.29 -28.47 5.94
C ARG A 64 -1.25 -27.40 6.45
N VAL A 65 -1.97 -26.73 5.53
CA VAL A 65 -2.98 -25.72 5.88
C VAL A 65 -4.14 -26.41 6.59
N LYS A 66 -4.67 -27.51 6.03
CA LYS A 66 -5.76 -28.29 6.65
C LYS A 66 -5.44 -28.68 8.09
N LYS A 67 -4.25 -29.24 8.32
CA LYS A 67 -3.79 -29.67 9.66
C LYS A 67 -3.59 -28.52 10.64
N SER A 68 -3.39 -27.30 10.13
CA SER A 68 -3.16 -26.12 10.96
C SER A 68 -4.46 -25.44 11.42
N VAL A 69 -5.60 -25.81 10.82
CA VAL A 69 -6.90 -25.29 11.25
C VAL A 69 -7.24 -25.87 12.63
N PRO A 70 -7.53 -25.04 13.65
CA PRO A 70 -7.94 -25.52 14.95
C PRO A 70 -9.22 -26.36 14.84
N PRO A 71 -9.28 -27.57 15.44
CA PRO A 71 -10.46 -28.44 15.34
C PRO A 71 -11.65 -27.93 16.16
N HIS A 72 -11.43 -26.99 17.08
CA HIS A 72 -12.44 -26.39 17.94
C HIS A 72 -12.20 -24.88 18.03
N TRP A 73 -13.18 -24.14 18.55
CA TRP A 73 -13.05 -22.71 18.80
C TRP A 73 -11.97 -22.42 19.86
N ASP A 74 -10.85 -21.89 19.41
CA ASP A 74 -9.77 -21.35 20.25
C ASP A 74 -9.33 -20.00 19.63
N PRO A 75 -9.71 -18.87 20.26
CA PRO A 75 -9.35 -17.54 19.75
C PRO A 75 -7.85 -17.33 19.55
N ALA A 76 -7.00 -17.88 20.44
CA ALA A 76 -5.56 -17.71 20.35
C ALA A 76 -4.99 -18.54 19.19
N ALA A 77 -5.46 -19.77 18.99
CA ALA A 77 -5.04 -20.59 17.84
C ALA A 77 -5.55 -20.04 16.51
N LEU A 78 -6.79 -19.54 16.45
CA LEU A 78 -7.32 -18.87 15.26
C LEU A 78 -6.54 -17.61 14.91
N SER A 79 -6.19 -16.79 15.91
CA SER A 79 -5.34 -15.62 15.72
C SER A 79 -3.98 -16.01 15.12
N ARG A 80 -3.32 -17.04 15.66
CA ARG A 80 -2.06 -17.56 15.10
C ARG A 80 -2.23 -18.11 13.68
N PHE A 81 -3.33 -18.79 13.39
CA PHE A 81 -3.63 -19.28 12.04
C PHE A 81 -3.73 -18.13 11.04
N ILE A 82 -4.48 -17.07 11.38
CA ILE A 82 -4.64 -15.88 10.55
C ILE A 82 -3.30 -15.15 10.37
N GLN A 83 -2.49 -15.03 11.42
CA GLN A 83 -1.16 -14.44 11.32
C GLN A 83 -0.23 -15.25 10.40
N THR A 84 -0.38 -16.58 10.38
CA THR A 84 0.47 -17.47 9.58
C THR A 84 0.03 -17.57 8.12
N TYR A 85 -1.27 -17.68 7.87
CA TYR A 85 -1.83 -17.98 6.54
C TYR A 85 -2.56 -16.80 5.88
N GLY A 86 -2.78 -15.71 6.62
CA GLY A 86 -3.51 -14.54 6.16
C GLY A 86 -5.03 -14.69 6.30
N THR A 87 -5.75 -13.68 5.81
CA THR A 87 -7.22 -13.58 5.84
C THR A 87 -7.88 -13.86 4.49
N HIS A 88 -7.11 -13.81 3.40
CA HIS A 88 -7.60 -13.90 2.02
C HIS A 88 -6.69 -14.81 1.20
N ILE A 89 -7.23 -15.39 0.12
CA ILE A 89 -6.45 -16.11 -0.89
C ILE A 89 -6.34 -15.28 -2.17
N ILE A 90 -5.25 -15.45 -2.90
CA ILE A 90 -5.06 -14.80 -4.20
C ILE A 90 -5.73 -15.65 -5.28
N VAL A 91 -6.82 -15.14 -5.87
CA VAL A 91 -7.53 -15.82 -6.97
C VAL A 91 -7.08 -15.36 -8.35
N GLY A 92 -6.47 -14.19 -8.44
CA GLY A 92 -5.81 -13.70 -9.64
C GLY A 92 -4.84 -12.59 -9.28
N MET A 93 -3.77 -12.48 -10.06
CA MET A 93 -2.77 -11.43 -9.88
C MET A 93 -2.07 -11.09 -11.18
N ALA A 94 -1.72 -9.82 -11.34
CA ALA A 94 -0.69 -9.41 -12.28
C ALA A 94 0.68 -9.70 -11.68
N ILE A 95 1.62 -10.14 -12.50
CA ILE A 95 3.01 -10.32 -12.13
C ILE A 95 3.87 -9.46 -13.04
N GLY A 96 4.82 -8.77 -12.43
CA GLY A 96 5.78 -7.90 -13.10
C GLY A 96 6.55 -7.13 -12.04
N GLY A 97 6.60 -5.80 -12.18
CA GLY A 97 7.35 -4.92 -11.29
C GLY A 97 6.50 -3.77 -10.79
N GLN A 98 6.89 -3.22 -9.64
CA GLN A 98 6.24 -2.07 -9.06
C GLN A 98 7.26 -1.22 -8.31
N ASP A 99 7.31 0.06 -8.66
CA ASP A 99 8.09 1.06 -7.94
C ASP A 99 7.11 2.02 -7.25
N LEU A 100 7.17 2.08 -5.93
CA LEU A 100 6.29 2.92 -5.11
C LEU A 100 7.07 3.93 -4.29
N ILE A 101 6.48 5.11 -4.19
CA ILE A 101 6.81 6.12 -3.20
C ILE A 101 5.58 6.27 -2.32
N CYS A 102 5.71 5.89 -1.05
CA CYS A 102 4.64 6.01 -0.07
C CYS A 102 5.03 7.02 1.01
N VAL A 103 4.13 7.93 1.32
CA VAL A 103 4.30 8.97 2.33
C VAL A 103 3.22 8.80 3.38
N ARG A 104 3.67 8.54 4.62
CA ARG A 104 2.84 8.62 5.83
C ARG A 104 3.18 9.92 6.55
N GLN A 105 2.30 10.92 6.44
CA GLN A 105 2.48 12.20 7.11
C GLN A 105 2.04 12.07 8.57
N ASN A 106 2.94 12.33 9.52
CA ASN A 106 2.63 12.32 10.95
C ASN A 106 1.68 13.47 11.33
N SER A 107 0.81 13.26 12.33
CA SER A 107 -0.13 14.26 12.88
C SER A 107 0.55 15.57 13.31
N SER A 108 1.79 15.51 13.78
CA SER A 108 2.61 16.67 14.17
C SER A 108 3.20 17.47 12.99
N SER A 109 3.06 16.98 11.75
CA SER A 109 3.64 17.64 10.58
C SER A 109 3.02 19.01 10.29
N THR A 110 3.88 20.02 10.15
CA THR A 110 3.49 21.40 9.80
C THR A 110 3.15 21.57 8.32
N ILE A 111 3.50 20.60 7.46
CA ILE A 111 3.21 20.65 6.03
C ILE A 111 1.70 20.59 5.80
N PRO A 112 1.12 21.53 5.03
CA PRO A 112 -0.30 21.46 4.65
C PRO A 112 -0.58 20.24 3.77
N THR A 113 -1.71 19.58 4.01
CA THR A 113 -2.13 18.42 3.19
C THR A 113 -2.29 18.78 1.71
N SER A 114 -2.64 20.04 1.40
CA SER A 114 -2.74 20.55 0.02
C SER A 114 -1.40 20.58 -0.72
N GLU A 115 -0.28 20.75 -0.02
CA GLU A 115 1.06 20.77 -0.63
C GLU A 115 1.64 19.37 -0.80
N LEU A 116 1.16 18.38 -0.03
CA LEU A 116 1.69 17.03 -0.01
C LEU A 116 1.72 16.38 -1.40
N ARG A 117 0.68 16.64 -2.20
CA ARG A 117 0.59 16.16 -3.57
C ARG A 117 1.73 16.71 -4.43
N GLY A 118 2.00 18.01 -4.35
CA GLY A 118 3.09 18.63 -5.11
C GLY A 118 4.45 18.05 -4.73
N TYR A 119 4.71 17.86 -3.43
CA TYR A 119 5.94 17.23 -2.98
C TYR A 119 6.09 15.77 -3.43
N LEU A 120 4.98 15.03 -3.49
CA LEU A 120 4.99 13.65 -3.96
C LEU A 120 5.24 13.56 -5.47
N GLU A 121 4.62 14.42 -6.26
CA GLU A 121 4.86 14.54 -7.71
C GLU A 121 6.32 14.90 -7.99
N ASP A 122 6.84 15.89 -7.27
CA ASP A 122 8.24 16.32 -7.32
C ASP A 122 9.22 15.19 -6.96
N LEU A 123 8.88 14.37 -5.95
CA LEU A 123 9.68 13.21 -5.56
C LEU A 123 9.59 12.08 -6.60
N GLY A 124 8.42 11.85 -7.18
CA GLY A 124 8.20 10.92 -8.29
C GLY A 124 9.00 11.32 -9.53
N ASP A 125 8.97 12.60 -9.92
CA ASP A 125 9.75 13.15 -11.02
C ASP A 125 11.25 12.88 -10.85
N VAL A 126 11.78 12.98 -9.62
CA VAL A 126 13.20 12.73 -9.35
C VAL A 126 13.52 11.23 -9.37
N MET A 127 12.67 10.40 -8.78
CA MET A 127 12.95 8.98 -8.55
C MET A 127 12.65 8.11 -9.77
N PHE A 128 11.64 8.46 -10.56
CA PHE A 128 11.17 7.65 -11.70
C PHE A 128 11.63 8.19 -13.06
N SER A 129 12.27 9.35 -13.10
CA SER A 129 12.87 9.84 -14.35
C SER A 129 14.31 9.37 -14.48
N ASP A 130 14.74 8.99 -15.69
CA ASP A 130 16.10 8.53 -16.04
C ASP A 130 17.19 9.62 -15.92
N GLY A 131 17.18 10.45 -14.88
CA GLY A 131 18.15 11.52 -14.64
C GLY A 131 17.99 12.76 -15.54
N LYS A 132 16.90 12.87 -16.31
CA LYS A 132 16.61 14.02 -17.20
C LYS A 132 15.79 15.14 -16.53
N SER A 133 15.30 14.92 -15.31
CA SER A 133 14.46 15.88 -14.60
C SER A 133 15.30 16.89 -13.82
N PRO A 134 15.00 18.20 -13.93
CA PRO A 134 15.70 19.21 -13.14
C PRO A 134 15.49 18.93 -11.65
N SER A 135 16.57 19.07 -10.85
CA SER A 135 16.50 18.83 -9.41
C SER A 135 15.50 19.77 -8.71
N LEU A 136 14.91 19.32 -7.60
CA LEU A 136 13.96 20.08 -6.77
C LEU A 136 14.42 21.51 -6.44
N ILE A 137 15.72 21.69 -6.31
CA ILE A 137 16.38 22.98 -6.03
C ILE A 137 16.25 23.96 -7.21
N GLN A 138 16.26 23.47 -8.46
CA GLN A 138 16.11 24.31 -9.65
C GLN A 138 14.67 24.78 -9.87
N ARG A 139 13.65 23.98 -9.53
CA ARG A 139 12.24 24.36 -9.67
C ARG A 139 11.86 25.49 -8.71
N LYS A 140 12.24 25.39 -7.43
CA LYS A 140 12.02 26.48 -6.44
C LYS A 140 12.73 27.79 -6.80
N SER A 141 13.92 27.73 -7.44
CA SER A 141 14.61 28.94 -7.91
C SER A 141 13.92 29.61 -9.11
N ARG A 142 13.12 28.89 -9.89
CA ARG A 142 12.37 29.46 -11.03
C ARG A 142 11.08 30.15 -10.57
N ASP A 143 10.35 29.54 -9.65
CA ASP A 143 9.13 30.15 -9.09
C ASP A 143 9.40 31.39 -8.22
N GLY A 144 10.59 31.50 -7.62
CA GLY A 144 11.01 32.71 -6.89
C GLY A 144 11.44 33.89 -7.77
N LYS A 145 11.53 33.73 -9.10
CA LYS A 145 12.08 34.75 -10.02
C LYS A 145 11.07 35.39 -10.97
N GLN A 146 9.77 35.17 -10.80
CA GLN A 146 8.75 35.93 -11.55
C GLN A 146 7.64 36.43 -10.62
N LYS A 147 7.85 37.63 -10.08
CA LYS A 147 6.84 38.70 -9.98
C LYS A 147 7.54 40.06 -10.06
N VAL A 148 7.49 40.68 -11.24
CA VAL A 148 7.32 42.13 -11.40
C VAL A 148 5.93 42.32 -11.97
#